data_AF-A0A2I0JFZ2-F1
#
_entry.id   AF-A0A2I0JFZ2-F1
#
_cell.length_a   1.000
_cell.length_b   1.000
_cell.length_c   1.000
_cell.angle_alpha   90.00
_cell.angle_beta   90.00
_cell.angle_gamma   90.00
#
_symmetry.space_group_name_H-M   'P 1'
#
loop_
_entity.id
_entity.type
_entity.pdbx_description
1 polymer ?
#
loop_
_entity_poly.entity_id
_entity_poly.type
_entity_poly.pdbx_seq_one_letter_code
_entity_poly.pdbx_strand_id
1 'polypeptide(L)'
;MGSTVEDERSRLEVGLLQDGDDKLYTGDGSVDLHGNPVLKSNTGKWRACPFILSTECCERLAYYGIATNLVSYLTHKLHEGNVAAARNVTTWQGTCYLTPLIGAVLADAYWGRYWTIATFSTIYFI
;
A
#
# COMPACT_ATOMS: atom_id res chain seq x y z
N MET A 1 -24.06 50.62 -17.86
CA MET A 1 -22.59 50.48 -17.87
C MET A 1 -22.02 49.82 -16.61
N GLY A 2 -22.76 49.69 -15.50
CA GLY A 2 -22.26 49.05 -14.25
C GLY A 2 -22.31 47.53 -14.22
N SER A 3 -23.29 46.91 -14.89
CA SER A 3 -23.56 45.47 -14.80
C SER A 3 -22.49 44.56 -15.41
N THR A 4 -21.70 45.04 -16.37
CA THR A 4 -20.62 44.26 -17.00
C THR A 4 -19.35 44.21 -16.15
N VAL A 5 -19.13 45.20 -15.26
CA VAL A 5 -17.94 45.27 -14.40
C VAL A 5 -18.09 44.39 -13.16
N GLU A 6 -19.32 44.26 -12.65
CA GLU A 6 -19.64 43.36 -11.53
C GLU A 6 -19.55 41.89 -11.93
N ASP A 7 -19.96 41.54 -13.16
CA ASP A 7 -19.84 40.19 -13.72
C ASP A 7 -18.36 39.77 -13.91
N GLU A 8 -17.52 40.65 -14.46
CA GLU A 8 -16.08 40.41 -14.61
C GLU A 8 -15.39 40.22 -13.25
N ARG A 9 -15.73 41.04 -12.25
CA ARG A 9 -15.21 40.91 -10.88
C ARG A 9 -15.65 39.61 -10.23
N SER A 10 -16.91 39.20 -10.42
CA SER A 10 -17.45 37.93 -9.93
C SER A 10 -16.72 36.73 -10.55
N ARG A 11 -16.45 36.78 -11.86
CA ARG A 11 -15.72 35.72 -12.58
C ARG A 11 -14.25 35.66 -12.17
N LEU A 12 -13.64 36.79 -11.87
CA LEU A 12 -12.28 36.85 -11.32
C LEU A 12 -12.21 36.34 -9.88
N GLU A 13 -13.20 36.64 -9.03
CA GLU A 13 -13.29 36.10 -7.67
C GLU A 13 -13.54 34.59 -7.68
N VAL A 14 -14.44 34.09 -8.54
CA VAL A 14 -14.67 32.64 -8.73
C VAL A 14 -13.42 31.95 -9.28
N GLY A 15 -12.72 32.55 -10.25
CA GLY A 15 -11.47 32.01 -10.79
C GLY A 15 -10.32 31.98 -9.78
N LEU A 16 -10.23 32.98 -8.89
CA LEU A 16 -9.22 33.03 -7.82
C LEU A 16 -9.51 32.04 -6.69
N LEU A 17 -10.79 31.82 -6.37
CA LEU A 17 -11.20 30.79 -5.40
C LEU A 17 -10.93 29.39 -5.95
N GLN A 18 -11.22 29.17 -7.24
CA GLN A 18 -10.96 27.90 -7.91
C GLN A 18 -9.45 27.59 -8.01
N ASP A 19 -8.61 28.57 -8.37
CA ASP A 19 -7.14 28.43 -8.37
C ASP A 19 -6.56 28.23 -6.95
N GLY A 20 -7.24 28.73 -5.92
CA GLY A 20 -6.90 28.54 -4.51
C GLY A 20 -7.22 27.13 -3.99
N ASP A 21 -8.39 26.60 -4.33
CA ASP A 21 -8.81 25.24 -3.98
C ASP A 21 -7.99 24.19 -4.74
N ASP A 22 -7.72 24.40 -6.05
CA ASP A 22 -6.91 23.48 -6.87
C ASP A 22 -5.45 23.35 -6.39
N LYS A 23 -4.93 24.32 -5.62
CA LYS A 23 -3.61 24.26 -4.99
C LYS A 23 -3.60 23.53 -3.65
N LEU A 24 -4.74 23.46 -2.96
CA LEU A 24 -4.89 22.91 -1.61
C LEU A 24 -5.12 21.39 -1.64
N TYR A 25 -5.81 20.90 -2.65
CA TYR A 25 -6.11 19.48 -2.85
C TYR A 25 -5.16 18.83 -3.87
N THR A 26 -5.03 17.51 -3.80
CA THR A 26 -4.17 16.76 -4.72
C THR A 26 -4.95 16.49 -6.02
N GLY A 27 -4.57 17.15 -7.11
CA GLY A 27 -5.24 17.04 -8.43
C GLY A 27 -4.99 15.73 -9.19
N ASP A 28 -4.45 14.71 -8.51
CA ASP A 28 -4.18 13.37 -9.05
C ASP A 28 -5.35 12.39 -8.84
N GLY A 29 -6.44 12.85 -8.20
CA GLY A 29 -7.59 12.00 -7.87
C GLY A 29 -7.39 11.14 -6.61
N SER A 30 -6.35 11.40 -5.82
CA SER A 30 -6.15 10.76 -4.52
C SER A 30 -7.28 11.14 -3.56
N VAL A 31 -7.99 10.14 -3.04
CA VAL A 31 -9.07 10.30 -2.04
C VAL A 31 -8.67 9.68 -0.71
N ASP A 32 -9.09 10.32 0.39
CA ASP A 32 -8.94 9.77 1.72
C ASP A 32 -9.84 8.53 1.89
N LEU A 33 -9.65 7.81 3.00
CA LEU A 33 -10.47 6.66 3.39
C LEU A 33 -11.99 6.94 3.41
N HIS A 34 -12.39 8.21 3.50
CA HIS A 34 -13.78 8.67 3.49
C HIS A 34 -14.25 9.17 2.11
N GLY A 35 -13.43 9.06 1.06
CA GLY A 35 -13.78 9.51 -0.29
C GLY A 35 -13.61 11.01 -0.54
N ASN A 36 -13.09 11.78 0.44
CA ASN A 36 -12.84 13.21 0.28
C ASN A 36 -11.52 13.45 -0.45
N PRO A 37 -11.42 14.52 -1.28
CA PRO A 37 -10.18 14.89 -1.94
C PRO A 37 -9.11 15.24 -0.89
N VAL A 38 -7.90 14.75 -1.13
CA VAL A 38 -6.83 14.73 -0.12
C VAL A 38 -6.06 16.05 -0.10
N LEU A 39 -5.91 16.66 1.08
CA LEU A 39 -5.16 17.90 1.26
C LEU A 39 -3.67 17.68 0.99
N LYS A 40 -3.10 18.44 0.06
CA LYS A 40 -1.69 18.36 -0.38
C LYS A 40 -0.68 18.70 0.73
N SER A 41 -1.09 19.49 1.72
CA SER A 41 -0.26 19.92 2.85
C SER A 41 -0.18 18.90 3.99
N ASN A 42 -1.20 18.04 4.14
CA ASN A 42 -1.28 17.07 5.23
C ASN A 42 -0.77 15.68 4.80
N THR A 43 -0.67 15.43 3.49
CA THR A 43 -0.52 14.07 2.96
C THR A 43 0.90 13.74 2.52
N GLY A 44 1.40 12.61 3.04
CA GLY A 44 2.13 11.62 2.24
C GLY A 44 3.55 11.91 1.74
N LYS A 45 4.33 12.78 2.40
CA LYS A 45 5.75 12.98 2.03
C LYS A 45 6.71 12.31 3.01
N TRP A 46 7.28 13.08 3.94
CA TRP A 46 8.35 12.62 4.82
C TRP A 46 7.88 11.73 5.97
N ARG A 47 6.63 11.87 6.40
CA ARG A 47 6.08 11.06 7.50
C ARG A 47 5.72 9.64 7.07
N ALA A 48 5.33 9.42 5.82
CA ALA A 48 4.96 8.09 5.30
C ALA A 48 6.19 7.24 4.99
N CYS A 49 7.27 7.88 4.52
CA CYS A 49 8.51 7.21 4.13
C CYS A 49 9.09 6.26 5.21
N PRO A 50 9.25 6.64 6.49
CA PRO A 50 9.77 5.73 7.51
C PRO A 50 8.83 4.53 7.75
N PHE A 51 7.51 4.70 7.69
CA PHE A 51 6.58 3.58 7.85
C PHE A 51 6.71 2.56 6.72
N ILE A 52 6.83 3.03 5.47
CA ILE A 52 7.04 2.15 4.31
C ILE A 52 8.38 1.43 4.43
N LEU A 53 9.45 2.15 4.75
CA LEU A 53 10.79 1.58 4.91
C LEU A 53 10.87 0.58 6.06
N SER A 54 10.28 0.87 7.21
CA SER A 54 10.23 -0.05 8.35
C SER A 54 9.46 -1.33 8.01
N THR A 55 8.39 -1.22 7.23
CA THR A 55 7.58 -2.37 6.81
C THR A 55 8.39 -3.27 5.87
N GLU A 56 8.99 -2.69 4.82
CA GLU A 56 9.87 -3.40 3.89
C GLU A 56 11.07 -4.06 4.60
N CYS A 57 11.66 -3.35 5.56
CA CYS A 57 12.77 -3.86 6.37
C CYS A 57 12.34 -5.06 7.22
N CYS A 58 11.20 -4.94 7.91
CA CYS A 58 10.66 -6.01 8.74
C CYS A 58 10.34 -7.26 7.91
N GLU A 59 9.73 -7.08 6.73
CA GLU A 59 9.43 -8.17 5.82
C GLU A 59 10.70 -8.90 5.37
N ARG A 60 11.74 -8.15 4.94
CA ARG A 60 13.03 -8.75 4.57
C ARG A 60 13.69 -9.48 5.74
N LEU A 61 13.68 -8.90 6.93
CA LEU A 61 14.26 -9.53 8.12
C LEU A 61 13.55 -10.85 8.46
N ALA A 62 12.22 -10.87 8.44
CA ALA A 62 11.43 -12.07 8.67
C ALA A 62 11.70 -13.14 7.59
N TYR A 63 11.74 -12.75 6.32
CA TYR A 63 12.02 -13.65 5.21
C TYR A 63 13.38 -14.33 5.36
N TYR A 64 14.46 -13.56 5.58
CA TYR A 64 15.79 -14.12 5.76
C TYR A 64 15.92 -14.92 7.06
N GLY A 65 15.27 -14.50 8.15
CA GLY A 65 15.25 -15.24 9.41
C GLY A 65 14.62 -16.62 9.28
N ILE A 66 13.50 -16.73 8.55
CA ILE A 66 12.85 -18.02 8.29
C ILE A 66 13.66 -18.82 7.27
N ALA A 67 14.08 -18.22 6.16
CA ALA A 67 14.80 -18.93 5.09
C ALA A 67 16.09 -19.60 5.59
N THR A 68 16.84 -18.94 6.47
CA THR A 68 18.10 -19.47 7.03
C THR A 68 17.86 -20.60 8.03
N ASN A 69 16.78 -20.55 8.81
CA ASN A 69 16.47 -21.58 9.80
C ASN A 69 15.76 -22.79 9.17
N LEU A 70 14.90 -22.55 8.17
CA LEU A 70 14.04 -23.56 7.55
C LEU A 70 14.85 -24.71 6.92
N VAL A 71 15.90 -24.41 6.15
CA VAL A 71 16.76 -25.44 5.54
C VAL A 71 17.40 -26.33 6.61
N SER A 72 17.91 -25.73 7.69
CA SER A 72 18.53 -26.48 8.78
C SER A 72 17.49 -27.31 9.54
N TYR A 73 16.29 -26.77 9.76
CA TYR A 73 15.21 -27.48 10.43
C TYR A 73 14.75 -28.72 9.65
N LEU A 74 14.50 -28.59 8.34
CA LEU A 74 14.06 -29.74 7.52
C LEU A 74 15.12 -30.85 7.46
N THR A 75 16.38 -30.48 7.27
CA THR A 75 17.47 -31.46 7.16
C THR A 75 17.81 -32.11 8.50
N HIS A 76 17.77 -31.36 9.61
CA HIS A 76 18.34 -31.79 10.90
C HIS A 76 17.31 -32.27 11.93
N LYS A 77 16.05 -31.81 11.84
CA LYS A 77 14.96 -32.20 12.76
C LYS A 77 13.95 -33.12 12.10
N LEU A 78 13.64 -32.89 10.83
CA LEU A 78 12.65 -33.69 10.09
C LEU A 78 13.26 -34.92 9.42
N HIS A 79 14.60 -35.04 9.38
CA HIS A 79 15.36 -36.10 8.70
C HIS A 79 14.92 -36.30 7.24
N GLU A 80 14.44 -35.23 6.60
CA GLU A 80 14.11 -35.25 5.19
C GLU A 80 15.39 -35.47 4.37
N GLY A 81 15.30 -36.30 3.33
CA GLY A 81 16.40 -36.44 2.38
C GLY A 81 16.73 -35.08 1.75
N ASN A 82 18.01 -34.79 1.52
CA ASN A 82 18.47 -33.47 1.04
C ASN A 82 17.71 -32.96 -0.20
N VAL A 83 17.26 -33.88 -1.06
CA VAL A 83 16.43 -33.60 -2.25
C VAL A 83 15.00 -33.15 -1.89
N ALA A 84 14.38 -33.78 -0.90
CA ALA A 84 13.03 -33.48 -0.46
C ALA A 84 12.96 -32.19 0.38
N ALA A 85 13.96 -31.96 1.24
CA ALA A 85 14.14 -30.70 1.96
C ALA A 85 14.31 -29.50 1.00
N ALA A 86 15.17 -29.62 -0.02
CA ALA A 86 15.37 -28.58 -1.02
C ALA A 86 14.09 -28.28 -1.82
N ARG A 87 13.30 -29.32 -2.14
CA ARG A 87 12.01 -29.17 -2.82
C ARG A 87 11.03 -28.36 -1.97
N ASN A 88 10.86 -28.69 -0.69
CA ASN A 88 9.96 -27.96 0.21
C ASN A 88 10.37 -26.50 0.41
N VAL A 89 11.68 -26.23 0.56
CA VAL A 89 12.18 -24.85 0.70
C VAL A 89 11.92 -24.04 -0.57
N THR A 90 12.13 -24.64 -1.74
CA THR A 90 11.85 -23.99 -3.04
C THR A 90 10.35 -23.74 -3.22
N THR A 91 9.49 -24.68 -2.82
CA THR A 91 8.04 -24.51 -2.85
C THR A 91 7.61 -23.37 -1.92
N TRP A 92 8.12 -23.33 -0.68
CA TRP A 92 7.85 -22.24 0.26
C TRP A 92 8.24 -20.87 -0.31
N GLN A 93 9.46 -20.77 -0.86
CA GLN A 93 9.95 -19.54 -1.49
C GLN A 93 9.07 -19.13 -2.68
N GLY A 94 8.65 -20.09 -3.51
CA GLY A 94 7.71 -19.85 -4.61
C GLY A 94 6.36 -19.31 -4.13
N THR A 95 5.82 -19.85 -3.03
CA THR A 95 4.57 -19.35 -2.43
C THR A 95 4.72 -17.92 -1.89
N CYS A 96 5.85 -17.60 -1.26
CA CYS A 96 6.13 -16.24 -0.78
C CYS A 96 6.16 -15.21 -1.92
N TYR A 97 6.67 -15.55 -3.10
CA TYR A 97 6.64 -14.66 -4.26
C TYR A 97 5.28 -14.60 -4.97
N LEU A 98 4.50 -15.68 -4.94
CA LEU A 98 3.18 -15.73 -5.58
C LEU A 98 2.11 -15.01 -4.76
N THR A 99 2.23 -15.03 -3.43
CA THR A 99 1.28 -14.42 -2.49
C THR A 99 1.05 -12.92 -2.74
N PRO A 100 2.07 -12.05 -2.88
CA PRO A 100 1.86 -10.63 -3.18
C PRO A 100 1.28 -10.41 -4.57
N LEU A 101 1.56 -11.28 -5.56
CA LEU A 101 0.93 -11.20 -6.88
C LEU A 101 -0.58 -11.44 -6.79
N ILE A 102 -0.99 -12.49 -6.07
CA ILE A 102 -2.41 -12.78 -5.82
C ILE A 102 -3.06 -11.67 -4.99
N GLY A 103 -2.35 -11.16 -3.97
CA GLY A 103 -2.80 -10.05 -3.13
C GLY A 103 -3.02 -8.75 -3.90
N ALA A 104 -2.13 -8.43 -4.85
CA ALA A 104 -2.28 -7.27 -5.72
C ALA A 104 -3.50 -7.39 -6.64
N VAL A 105 -3.68 -8.55 -7.30
CA VAL A 105 -4.86 -8.81 -8.14
C VAL A 105 -6.15 -8.71 -7.32
N LEU A 106 -6.18 -9.24 -6.09
CA LEU A 106 -7.33 -9.12 -5.19
C LEU A 106 -7.59 -7.67 -4.77
N ALA A 107 -6.53 -6.90 -4.48
CA ALA A 107 -6.63 -5.50 -4.08
C ALA A 107 -7.17 -4.61 -5.22
N ASP A 108 -6.74 -4.88 -6.46
CA ASP A 108 -7.15 -4.13 -7.64
C ASP A 108 -8.53 -4.57 -8.17
N ALA A 109 -8.91 -5.84 -7.98
CA ALA A 109 -10.12 -6.40 -8.59
C ALA A 109 -11.38 -6.34 -7.72
N TYR A 110 -11.30 -6.44 -6.39
CA TYR A 110 -12.50 -6.80 -5.60
C TYR A 110 -13.06 -5.76 -4.63
N TRP A 111 -12.30 -4.82 -4.05
CA TRP A 111 -12.86 -4.11 -2.87
C TRP A 111 -12.29 -2.75 -2.43
N GLY A 112 -11.17 -2.28 -2.98
CA GLY A 112 -10.45 -1.11 -2.46
C GLY A 112 -9.61 -1.43 -1.21
N ARG A 113 -8.52 -0.67 -1.01
CA ARG A 113 -7.41 -0.92 -0.05
C ARG A 113 -7.82 -1.33 1.38
N TYR A 114 -8.98 -0.91 1.88
CA TYR A 114 -9.36 -1.09 3.28
C TYR A 114 -9.88 -2.50 3.61
N TRP A 115 -10.67 -3.09 2.71
CA TRP A 115 -11.31 -4.40 2.94
C TRP A 115 -10.30 -5.55 2.87
N THR A 116 -9.28 -5.44 2.03
CA THR A 116 -8.18 -6.42 1.93
C THR A 116 -7.33 -6.44 3.21
N ILE A 117 -7.04 -5.27 3.78
CA ILE A 117 -6.29 -5.17 5.04
C ILE A 117 -7.11 -5.74 6.21
N ALA A 118 -8.41 -5.45 6.28
CA ALA A 118 -9.28 -5.95 7.36
C ALA A 118 -9.42 -7.48 7.35
N THR A 119 -9.55 -8.10 6.17
CA THR A 119 -9.66 -9.56 6.04
C THR A 119 -8.35 -10.28 6.34
N PHE A 120 -7.22 -9.81 5.80
CA PHE A 120 -5.91 -10.40 6.10
C PHE A 120 -5.54 -10.25 7.59
N SER A 121 -5.85 -9.11 8.21
CA SER A 121 -5.56 -8.91 9.64
C SER A 121 -6.41 -9.82 10.54
N THR A 122 -7.64 -10.13 10.14
CA THR A 122 -8.51 -11.07 10.88
C THR A 122 -8.00 -12.51 10.76
N ILE A 123 -7.54 -12.91 9.58
CA ILE A 123 -6.99 -14.25 9.33
C ILE A 123 -5.66 -14.45 10.08
N TYR A 124 -4.84 -13.42 10.21
CA TYR A 124 -3.56 -13.51 10.95
C TYR A 124 -3.75 -13.63 12.48
N PHE A 125 -4.86 -13.11 13.02
CA PHE A 125 -5.13 -13.11 14.46
C PHE A 125 -5.76 -14.42 14.97
N ILE A 126 -6.38 -15.19 14.07
CA ILE A 126 -6.97 -16.51 14.33
C ILE A 126 -5.89 -17.59 14.21
#